data_AF-A0AAN6E373-F1
#
_entry.id   AF-A0AAN6E373-F1
#
_cell.length_a   1.000
_cell.length_b   1.000
_cell.length_c   1.000
_cell.angle_alpha   90.00
_cell.angle_beta   90.00
_cell.angle_gamma   90.00
#
_symmetry.space_group_name_H-M   'P 1'
#
loop_
_entity.id
_entity.type
_entity.pdbx_description
1 polymer ?
#
loop_
_entity_poly.entity_id
_entity_poly.type
_entity_poly.pdbx_seq_one_letter_code
_entity_poly.pdbx_strand_id
1 'polypeptide(L)' 'MSDLLQEMADVPRDFFKDGTQFINRCTKPDRREFIKISQAVGMGFLIMGAIGYFIKLSASICTIPRRQQSNNDALQYTSR' A
#
# COMPACT_ATOMS: atom_id res chain seq x y z
N MET A 1 25.51 31.21 19.23
CA MET A 1 25.40 29.96 18.43
C MET A 1 24.28 29.03 18.93
N SER A 2 23.38 29.50 19.80
CA SER A 2 22.18 28.77 20.25
C SER A 2 20.91 29.23 19.54
N ASP A 3 20.93 30.41 18.91
CA ASP A 3 19.78 31.04 18.26
C ASP A 3 19.37 30.31 16.97
N LEU A 4 20.35 29.81 16.21
CA LEU A 4 20.09 28.98 15.02
C LEU A 4 19.45 27.64 15.39
N LEU A 5 19.85 27.01 16.50
CA LEU A 5 19.26 25.75 16.94
C LEU A 5 17.82 25.93 17.44
N GLN A 6 17.52 27.07 18.07
CA GLN A 6 16.17 27.37 18.55
C GLN A 6 15.25 27.74 17.37
N GLU A 7 15.73 28.50 16.40
CA GLU A 7 15.00 28.84 15.17
C GLU A 7 14.75 27.59 14.30
N MET A 8 15.76 26.71 14.16
CA MET A 8 15.62 25.43 13.44
C MET A 8 14.75 24.41 14.19
N ALA A 9 14.55 24.54 15.50
CA ALA A 9 13.67 23.69 16.31
C ALA A 9 12.22 24.20 16.38
N ASP A 10 11.97 25.48 16.11
CA ASP A 10 10.63 26.04 16.03
C ASP A 10 9.91 25.59 14.76
N VAL A 11 10.65 25.50 13.65
CA VAL A 11 10.19 24.99 12.36
C VAL A 11 9.51 23.60 12.47
N PRO A 12 10.14 22.54 13.01
CA PRO A 12 9.49 21.25 13.18
C PRO A 12 8.33 21.31 14.17
N ARG A 13 8.38 22.17 15.22
CA ARG A 13 7.26 22.35 16.14
C ARG A 13 6.00 22.86 15.44
N ASP A 14 6.14 23.89 14.61
CA ASP A 14 5.01 24.41 13.85
C ASP A 14 4.53 23.40 12.80
N PHE A 15 5.43 22.67 12.14
CA PHE A 15 5.03 21.56 11.24
C PHE A 15 4.24 20.45 11.95
N PHE A 16 4.64 20.05 13.17
CA PHE A 16 3.87 19.06 13.94
C PHE A 16 2.52 19.62 14.40
N LYS A 17 2.46 20.90 14.76
CA LYS A 17 1.25 21.59 15.20
C LYS A 17 0.24 21.72 14.05
N ASP A 18 0.70 22.08 12.86
CA ASP A 18 -0.11 22.12 11.64
C ASP A 18 -0.48 20.72 11.15
N GLY A 19 0.43 19.75 11.24
CA GLY A 19 0.15 18.35 10.95
C GLY A 19 -0.93 17.75 11.87
N THR A 20 -0.93 18.14 13.14
CA THR A 20 -1.94 17.71 14.11
C THR A 20 -3.30 18.34 13.80
N GLN A 21 -3.34 19.63 13.44
CA GLN A 21 -4.59 20.27 12.99
C GLN A 21 -5.13 19.64 11.71
N PHE A 22 -4.25 19.27 10.78
CA PHE A 22 -4.63 18.60 9.53
C PHE A 22 -5.25 17.22 9.80
N ILE A 23 -4.59 16.37 10.59
CA ILE A 23 -5.11 15.06 11.00
C ILE A 23 -6.47 15.20 11.71
N ASN A 24 -6.66 16.26 12.50
CA ASN A 24 -7.91 16.51 13.22
C ASN A 24 -9.04 17.02 12.32
N ARG A 25 -8.73 17.54 11.12
CA ARG A 25 -9.72 17.92 10.08
C ARG A 25 -10.08 16.76 9.17
N CYS A 26 -9.26 15.71 9.12
CA CYS A 26 -9.57 14.51 8.36
C CYS A 26 -10.75 13.75 8.98
N THR A 27 -11.67 13.29 8.14
CA THR A 27 -12.74 12.37 8.58
C THR A 27 -12.11 11.01 8.85
N LYS A 28 -12.09 10.58 10.13
CA LYS A 28 -11.60 9.25 10.48
C LYS A 28 -12.61 8.21 10.03
N PRO A 29 -12.19 7.18 9.26
CA PRO A 29 -13.10 6.15 8.78
C PRO A 29 -13.74 5.42 9.96
N ASP A 30 -15.04 5.18 9.88
CA ASP A 30 -15.77 4.47 10.94
C ASP A 30 -15.32 3.00 11.02
N ARG A 31 -15.54 2.34 12.16
CA ARG A 31 -15.19 0.93 12.36
C ARG A 31 -15.77 0.02 11.27
N ARG A 32 -16.99 0.31 10.79
CA ARG A 32 -17.62 -0.49 9.72
C ARG A 32 -16.93 -0.31 8.37
N GLU A 33 -16.48 0.90 8.05
CA GLU A 33 -15.79 1.21 6.80
C GLU A 33 -14.38 0.62 6.80
N PHE A 34 -13.68 0.74 7.93
CA PHE A 34 -12.36 0.15 8.09
C PHE A 34 -12.39 -1.38 7.93
N ILE A 35 -13.40 -2.06 8.48
CA ILE A 35 -13.56 -3.52 8.31
C ILE A 35 -13.79 -3.89 6.85
N LYS A 36 -14.63 -3.15 6.10
CA LYS A 36 -14.87 -3.42 4.68
C LYS A 36 -13.59 -3.26 3.84
N ILE A 37 -12.83 -2.19 4.09
CA ILE A 37 -11.57 -1.92 3.40
C ILE A 37 -10.53 -2.99 3.76
N SER A 38 -10.40 -3.31 5.05
CA SER A 38 -9.46 -4.33 5.54
C SER A 38 -9.79 -5.72 5.00
N GLN A 39 -11.08 -6.08 4.86
CA GLN A 39 -11.51 -7.33 4.24
C GLN A 39 -11.15 -7.38 2.75
N ALA A 40 -11.39 -6.29 2.02
CA ALA A 40 -11.04 -6.20 0.59
C ALA A 40 -9.52 -6.32 0.37
N VAL A 41 -8.73 -5.58 1.16
CA VAL A 41 -7.26 -5.62 1.11
C VAL A 41 -6.74 -6.99 1.55
N GLY A 42 -7.33 -7.59 2.60
CA GLY A 42 -6.96 -8.91 3.11
C GLY A 42 -7.20 -10.02 2.08
N MET A 43 -8.34 -10.00 1.37
CA MET A 43 -8.61 -10.94 0.28
C MET A 43 -7.66 -10.74 -0.90
N GLY A 44 -7.36 -9.49 -1.26
CA GLY A 44 -6.38 -9.19 -2.31
C GLY A 44 -4.98 -9.70 -1.98
N PHE A 45 -4.50 -9.48 -0.75
CA PHE A 45 -3.19 -9.97 -0.31
C PHE A 45 -3.13 -11.50 -0.29
N LEU A 46 -4.21 -12.16 0.13
CA LEU A 46 -4.29 -13.62 0.17
C LEU A 46 -4.23 -14.22 -1.24
N ILE A 47 -4.94 -13.65 -2.22
CA ILE A 47 -4.92 -14.10 -3.62
C ILE A 47 -3.56 -13.83 -4.27
N MET A 48 -2.99 -12.63 -4.11
CA MET A 48 -1.67 -12.29 -4.65
C MET A 48 -0.56 -13.15 -4.04
N GLY A 49 -0.64 -13.41 -2.73
CA GLY A 49 0.29 -14.27 -2.00
C GLY A 49 0.18 -15.75 -2.39
N ALA A 50 -1.04 -16.28 -2.48
CA ALA A 50 -1.29 -17.67 -2.87
C ALA A 50 -0.78 -17.94 -4.29
N ILE A 51 -1.15 -17.09 -5.26
CA ILE A 51 -0.68 -17.21 -6.66
C ILE A 51 0.85 -17.13 -6.71
N GLY A 52 1.46 -16.22 -5.94
CA GLY A 52 2.92 -16.12 -5.81
C GLY A 52 3.57 -17.41 -5.27
N TYR A 53 2.99 -18.00 -4.22
CA TYR A 53 3.47 -19.24 -3.61
C TYR A 53 3.37 -20.43 -4.57
N PHE A 54 2.20 -20.64 -5.17
CA PHE A 54 1.96 -21.75 -6.09
C PHE A 54 2.89 -21.73 -7.29
N ILE A 55 3.14 -20.56 -7.88
CA ILE A 55 4.03 -20.48 -9.03
C ILE A 55 5.50 -20.63 -8.63
N LYS A 56 5.89 -20.21 -7.42
CA LYS A 56 7.25 -20.42 -6.90
C LYS A 56 7.52 -21.92 -6.67
N LEU A 57 6.55 -22.64 -6.10
CA LEU A 57 6.65 -24.10 -5.89
C LEU A 57 6.60 -24.89 -7.19
N SER A 58 5.72 -24.53 -8.12
CA SER A 58 5.64 -25.20 -9.42
C SER A 58 6.89 -24.93 -10.26
N ALA A 59 7.52 -23.76 -10.13
CA ALA A 59 8.76 -23.41 -10.80
C ALA A 59 9.99 -24.14 -10.24
N SER A 60 9.99 -24.56 -8.97
CA SER A 60 11.05 -25.44 -8.46
C SER A 60 11.07 -26.82 -9.13
N ILE A 61 9.98 -27.24 -9.79
CA ILE A 61 9.89 -28.50 -10.55
C ILE A 61 10.22 -28.30 -12.04
N CYS A 62 10.16 -27.06 -12.56
CA CYS A 62 10.31 -26.80 -13.99
C CYS A 62 11.04 -25.47 -14.25
N THR A 63 12.31 -25.56 -14.64
CA THR A 63 13.10 -24.46 -15.23
C THR A 63 12.49 -24.07 -16.58
N ILE A 64 11.44 -23.23 -16.60
CA ILE A 64 10.87 -22.62 -17.82
C ILE A 64 10.43 -21.16 -17.51
N PRO A 65 10.78 -20.16 -18.36
CA PRO A 65 10.65 -18.74 -18.03
C PRO A 65 9.18 -18.25 -17.92
N ARG A 66 8.88 -17.55 -16.83
CA ARG A 66 7.64 -16.79 -16.51
C ARG A 66 7.39 -15.65 -17.51
N ARG A 67 6.90 -15.94 -18.74
CA ARG A 67 6.58 -14.94 -19.79
C ARG A 67 5.16 -15.04 -20.37
N GLN A 68 4.19 -15.65 -19.67
CA GLN A 68 2.84 -15.88 -20.24
C GLN A 68 1.63 -15.48 -19.37
N GLN A 69 1.77 -15.16 -18.07
CA GLN A 69 0.61 -14.69 -17.29
C GLN A 69 0.26 -13.21 -17.57
N SER A 70 1.27 -12.34 -17.72
CA SER A 70 1.02 -10.90 -18.00
C SER A 70 0.39 -10.62 -19.37
N ASN A 71 0.41 -11.59 -20.31
CA ASN A 71 -0.15 -11.39 -21.65
C ASN A 71 -1.66 -11.68 -21.71
N ASN A 72 -2.19 -12.55 -20.84
CA ASN A 72 -3.61 -12.89 -20.82
C ASN A 72 -4.46 -11.87 -20.03
N ASP A 73 -3.89 -11.18 -19.02
CA ASP A 73 -4.60 -10.13 -18.27
C ASP A 73 -4.68 -8.80 -19.06
N ALA A 74 -3.72 -8.52 -19.94
CA ALA A 74 -3.71 -7.30 -20.77
C ALA A 74 -4.73 -7.33 -21.92
N LEU A 75 -5.10 -8.51 -22.42
CA LEU A 75 -6.10 -8.66 -23.48
C LEU A 75 -7.55 -8.52 -22.98
N GLN A 76 -7.80 -8.70 -21.67
CA GLN A 76 -9.14 -8.52 -21.09
C GLN A 76 -9.46 -7.07 -20.68
N TYR A 77 -8.45 -6.20 -20.46
CA TYR A 77 -8.68 -4.79 -20.13
C TYR A 77 -8.87 -3.88 -21.36
N THR A 78 -8.38 -4.30 -22.53
CA THR A 78 -8.49 -3.54 -23.79
C THR A 78 -9.76 -3.84 -24.60
N SER A 79 -10.62 -4.74 -24.12
CA SER A 79 -11.89 -5.13 -24.77
C SER A 79 -13.11 -4.75 -23.91
N ARG A 80 -13.06 -3.55 -23.30
CA ARG A 80 -14.21 -2.82 -22.75
C ARG A 80 -14.10 -1.34 -23.01
#